data_AF-A0A2G6C346-F1
#
_entry.id   AF-A0A2G6C346-F1
#
_cell.length_a   1.000
_cell.length_b   1.000
_cell.length_c   1.000
_cell.angle_alpha   90.00
_cell.angle_beta   90.00
_cell.angle_gamma   90.00
#
_symmetry.space_group_name_H-M   'P 1'
#
loop_
_entity.id
_entity.type
_entity.pdbx_description
1 polymer ?
#
loop_
_entity_poly.entity_id
_entity_poly.type
_entity_poly.pdbx_seq_one_letter_code
_entity_poly.pdbx_strand_id
1 'polypeptide(L)' 'MQTMAIKIIEKREVGGWLGFTAYVGAFIYFMQGAFGLTGFLLALLKAAVWPGYVVYYALKMLGA' A
#
# COMPACT_ATOMS: atom_id res chain seq x y z
N MET A 1 37.69 4.68 -32.75
CA MET A 1 37.23 4.38 -31.37
C MET A 1 35.76 4.76 -31.28
N GLN A 2 34.87 3.78 -31.11
CA GLN A 2 33.42 4.00 -30.95
C GLN A 2 33.14 4.12 -29.45
N THR A 3 32.63 5.27 -29.00
CA THR A 3 32.30 5.54 -27.60
C THR A 3 30.93 4.93 -27.29
N MET A 4 30.91 3.84 -26.51
CA MET A 4 29.67 3.18 -26.08
C MET A 4 28.97 4.08 -25.05
N ALA A 5 27.89 4.76 -25.45
CA ALA A 5 27.09 5.58 -24.56
C ALA A 5 26.29 4.68 -23.58
N ILE A 6 26.73 4.60 -22.33
CA ILE A 6 26.03 3.88 -21.28
C ILE A 6 24.80 4.69 -20.87
N LYS A 7 23.60 4.22 -21.24
CA LYS A 7 22.34 4.79 -20.79
C LYS A 7 22.06 4.34 -19.35
N ILE A 8 22.28 5.23 -18.38
CA ILE A 8 21.88 4.99 -16.99
C ILE A 8 20.37 5.12 -16.92
N ILE A 9 19.67 4.00 -16.73
CA ILE A 9 18.23 3.98 -16.49
C ILE A 9 18.03 4.14 -14.99
N GLU A 10 17.68 5.35 -14.55
CA GLU A 10 17.29 5.60 -13.16
C GLU A 10 15.90 5.02 -12.94
N LYS A 11 15.83 3.84 -12.33
CA LYS A 11 14.56 3.21 -11.96
C LYS A 11 14.04 3.88 -10.69
N ARG A 12 13.32 5.00 -10.82
CA ARG A 12 12.65 5.63 -9.68
C ARG A 12 11.45 4.78 -9.26
N GLU A 13 11.59 4.05 -8.16
CA GLU A 13 10.51 3.28 -7.56
C GLU A 13 9.61 4.22 -6.74
N VAL A 14 8.85 5.07 -7.43
CA VAL A 14 7.84 5.96 -6.83
C VAL A 14 6.82 5.19 -5.98
N GLY A 15 6.66 3.89 -6.23
CA GLY A 15 5.73 3.01 -5.52
C GLY A 15 6.07 2.78 -4.04
N GLY A 16 7.34 2.91 -3.61
CA GLY A 16 7.72 2.58 -2.22
C GLY A 16 7.11 3.52 -1.18
N TRP A 17 7.21 4.83 -1.40
CA TRP A 17 6.67 5.84 -0.49
C TRP A 17 5.13 5.87 -0.49
N LEU A 18 4.53 5.69 -1.67
CA LEU A 18 3.09 5.62 -1.82
C LEU A 18 2.51 4.38 -1.12
N GLY A 19 3.18 3.24 -1.27
CA GLY A 19 2.82 1.99 -0.57
C GLY A 19 2.94 2.12 0.94
N PHE A 20 4.02 2.75 1.44
CA PHE A 20 4.22 2.98 2.87
C PHE A 20 3.15 3.89 3.47
N THR A 21 2.91 5.05 2.86
CA THR A 21 1.90 6.00 3.36
C THR A 21 0.50 5.41 3.33
N ALA A 22 0.16 4.64 2.30
CA ALA A 22 -1.12 3.95 2.22
C ALA A 22 -1.27 2.84 3.27
N TYR A 23 -0.19 2.09 3.55
CA TYR A 23 -0.17 1.10 4.63
C TYR A 23 -0.37 1.75 6.00
N VAL A 24 0.34 2.85 6.28
CA VAL A 24 0.20 3.60 7.55
C VAL A 24 -1.22 4.17 7.68
N GLY A 25 -1.78 4.74 6.62
CA GLY A 25 -3.16 5.23 6.61
C GLY A 25 -4.18 4.12 6.91
N ALA A 26 -4.04 2.96 6.27
CA ALA A 26 -4.89 1.80 6.54
C ALA A 26 -4.77 1.32 7.99
N PHE A 27 -3.55 1.27 8.53
CA PHE A 27 -3.31 0.89 9.92
C PHE A 27 -4.00 1.83 10.91
N ILE A 28 -3.87 3.15 10.71
CA ILE A 28 -4.54 4.15 11.55
C ILE A 28 -6.07 4.02 11.43
N TYR A 29 -6.61 3.75 10.24
CA TYR A 29 -8.05 3.54 10.05
C TYR A 29 -8.58 2.36 10.86
N PHE A 30 -7.92 1.21 10.81
CA PHE A 30 -8.36 0.01 11.56
C PHE A 30 -8.10 0.10 13.06
N MET A 31 -7.13 0.90 13.48
CA MET A 31 -6.82 1.20 14.89
C MET A 31 -7.96 1.94 15.62
N GLN A 32 -8.75 2.77 14.92
CA GLN A 32 -9.79 3.62 15.55
C GLN A 32 -10.86 2.83 16.31
N GLY A 33 -11.12 1.57 15.94
CA GLY A 33 -12.06 0.68 16.63
C GLY A 33 -11.41 -0.46 17.40
N ALA A 34 -10.08 -0.49 17.47
CA ALA A 34 -9.32 -1.60 18.04
C ALA A 34 -8.89 -1.29 19.48
N PHE A 35 -9.42 -2.05 20.44
CA PHE A 35 -9.02 -1.96 21.85
C PHE A 35 -8.20 -3.19 22.27
N GLY A 36 -7.10 -2.96 22.99
CA GLY A 36 -6.21 -4.01 23.50
C GLY A 36 -5.23 -4.61 22.46
N LEU A 37 -4.38 -5.52 22.92
CA LEU A 37 -3.30 -6.14 22.12
C LEU A 37 -3.82 -6.98 20.94
N THR A 38 -4.94 -7.69 21.13
CA THR A 38 -5.60 -8.46 20.06
C THR A 38 -6.19 -7.54 19.00
N GLY A 39 -6.77 -6.41 19.41
CA GLY A 39 -7.22 -5.35 18.51
C GLY A 39 -6.08 -4.80 17.66
N PHE A 40 -4.94 -4.52 18.26
CA PHE A 40 -3.74 -4.06 17.55
C PHE A 40 -3.26 -5.08 16.50
N LEU A 41 -3.15 -6.36 16.87
CA LEU A 41 -2.76 -7.43 15.93
C LEU A 41 -3.76 -7.57 14.78
N LEU A 42 -5.06 -7.48 15.07
CA LEU A 42 -6.11 -7.50 14.06
C LEU A 42 -6.05 -6.28 13.13
N ALA A 43 -5.77 -5.09 13.67
CA ALA A 43 -5.60 -3.87 12.88
C ALA A 43 -4.39 -3.96 11.96
N LEU A 44 -3.27 -4.50 12.43
CA LEU A 44 -2.06 -4.73 11.64
C LEU A 44 -2.32 -5.73 10.50
N LEU A 45 -3.03 -6.83 10.79
CA LEU A 45 -3.40 -7.81 9.79
C LEU A 45 -4.33 -7.20 8.73
N LYS A 46 -5.39 -6.50 9.14
CA LYS A 46 -6.31 -5.80 8.23
C LYS A 46 -5.59 -4.75 7.39
N ALA A 47 -4.62 -4.05 7.97
CA ALA A 47 -3.78 -3.10 7.27
C ALA A 47 -2.84 -3.75 6.25
N ALA A 48 -2.58 -5.07 6.29
CA ALA A 48 -1.82 -5.76 5.25
C ALA A 48 -2.72 -6.18 4.06
N VAL A 49 -3.96 -6.57 4.31
CA VAL A 49 -4.94 -6.96 3.28
C VAL A 49 -5.76 -5.78 2.71
N TRP A 50 -5.48 -4.55 3.15
CA TRP A 50 -6.15 -3.33 2.65
C TRP A 50 -6.23 -3.18 1.12
N PRO A 51 -5.24 -3.58 0.28
CA PRO A 51 -5.33 -3.36 -1.16
C PRO A 51 -6.44 -4.20 -1.78
N GLY A 52 -6.72 -5.38 -1.22
CA GLY A 52 -7.83 -6.24 -1.65
C GLY A 52 -9.19 -5.59 -1.39
N TYR A 53 -9.36 -4.93 -0.25
CA TYR A 53 -10.57 -4.15 0.03
C TYR A 53 -10.72 -2.98 -0.94
N VAL A 54 -9.64 -2.24 -1.22
CA VAL A 54 -9.68 -1.12 -2.15
C VAL A 54 -10.05 -1.57 -3.55
N VAL A 55 -9.47 -2.65 -4.06
CA VAL A 55 -9.83 -3.22 -5.35
C VAL A 55 -11.29 -3.66 -5.36
N TYR A 56 -11.74 -4.39 -4.34
CA TYR A 56 -13.14 -4.82 -4.22
C TYR A 56 -14.11 -3.63 -4.25
N TYR A 57 -13.86 -2.60 -3.45
CA TYR A 57 -14.72 -1.41 -3.42
C TYR A 57 -14.65 -0.61 -4.71
N ALA A 58 -13.48 -0.53 -5.36
CA ALA A 58 -13.33 0.12 -6.66
C ALA A 58 -14.15 -0.60 -7.74
N LEU A 59 -14.08 -1.93 -7.79
CA LEU A 59 -14.90 -2.72 -8.71
C LEU A 59 -16.40 -2.54 -8.42
N LYS A 60 -16.79 -2.58 -7.15
CA LYS A 60 -18.18 -2.37 -6.74
C LYS A 60 -18.70 -0.98 -7.14
N MET A 61 -17.87 0.07 -7.04
CA MET A 61 -18.23 1.42 -7.51
C MET A 61 -18.37 1.49 -9.03
N LEU A 62 -17.63 0.66 -9.76
CA LEU A 62 -17.71 0.56 -11.21
C LEU A 62 -18.92 -0.29 -11.69
N GLY A 63 -19.73 -0.82 -10.76
CA GLY A 63 -20.95 -1.57 -11.06
C GLY A 63 -20.74 -3.07 -11.27
N ALA A 64 -19.60 -3.62 -10.84
CA ALA A 64 -19.36 -5.06 -10.79
C ALA A 64 -20.10 -5.74 -9.64
#